data_AF-A0A8T3TV36-F1
#
_entry.id   AF-A0A8T3TV36-F1
#
_cell.length_a   1.000
_cell.length_b   1.000
_cell.length_c   1.000
_cell.angle_alpha   90.00
_cell.angle_beta   90.00
_cell.angle_gamma   90.00
#
_symmetry.space_group_name_H-M   'P 1'
#
loop_
_entity.id
_entity.type
_entity.pdbx_description
1 polymer ?
#
loop_
_entity_poly.entity_id
_entity_poly.type
_entity_poly.pdbx_seq_one_letter_code
_entity_poly.pdbx_strand_id
1 'polypeptide(L)'
;MSLLGAVLAALAVYALQFLRFSMNTRVRTVEDLERATGLPVLASFPRIGAGSRRLPLETASYLRTAIAIATANVQPKILLVTSANAADGKSSVAIALATSFARQRSRTLLLDLDLRRPVLGSEFGLSRYGTPRTSDALEGQHDVFPTAVSASSVQFDVLPSFSAAPDASE
;
A
#
# COMPACT_ATOMS: atom_id res chain seq x y z
N MET A 1 -10.01 -17.80 53.74
CA MET A 1 -10.58 -18.29 52.46
C MET A 1 -10.67 -17.21 51.38
N SER A 2 -10.96 -15.95 51.71
CA SER A 2 -11.06 -14.84 50.72
C SER A 2 -9.75 -14.50 49.99
N LEU A 3 -8.61 -14.50 50.68
CA LEU A 3 -7.30 -14.19 50.07
C LEU A 3 -6.89 -15.23 49.02
N LEU A 4 -7.10 -16.53 49.31
CA LEU A 4 -6.77 -17.62 48.39
C LEU A 4 -7.63 -17.56 47.12
N GLY A 5 -8.92 -17.21 47.26
CA GLY A 5 -9.82 -17.00 46.12
C GLY A 5 -9.39 -15.82 45.25
N ALA A 6 -8.94 -14.72 45.86
CA ALA A 6 -8.44 -13.55 45.13
C ALA A 6 -7.16 -13.86 44.34
N VAL A 7 -6.23 -14.61 44.93
CA VAL A 7 -4.98 -15.03 44.26
C VAL A 7 -5.28 -15.98 43.10
N LEU A 8 -6.17 -16.96 43.28
CA LEU A 8 -6.59 -17.86 42.20
C LEU A 8 -7.28 -17.12 41.05
N ALA A 9 -8.15 -16.16 41.36
CA ALA A 9 -8.80 -15.34 40.35
C ALA A 9 -7.78 -14.50 39.54
N ALA A 10 -6.80 -13.89 40.22
CA ALA A 10 -5.75 -13.12 39.55
C ALA A 10 -4.89 -13.99 38.62
N LEU A 11 -4.50 -15.19 39.08
CA LEU A 11 -3.75 -16.16 38.26
C LEU A 11 -4.57 -16.64 37.05
N ALA A 12 -5.86 -16.92 37.23
CA ALA A 12 -6.73 -17.33 36.13
C ALA A 12 -6.89 -16.22 35.07
N VAL A 13 -7.03 -14.96 35.49
CA VAL A 13 -7.08 -13.81 34.57
C VAL A 13 -5.77 -13.66 33.81
N TYR A 14 -4.62 -13.78 34.49
CA TYR A 14 -3.31 -13.71 33.86
C TYR A 14 -3.10 -14.86 32.86
N ALA A 15 -3.43 -16.09 33.24
CA ALA A 15 -3.35 -17.26 32.37
C ALA A 15 -4.26 -17.11 31.13
N LEU A 16 -5.47 -16.59 31.29
CA LEU A 16 -6.38 -16.34 30.18
C LEU A 16 -5.87 -15.23 29.24
N GLN A 17 -5.27 -14.16 29.78
CA GLN A 17 -4.58 -13.13 29.00
C GLN A 17 -3.41 -13.70 28.21
N PHE A 18 -2.58 -14.53 28.85
CA PHE A 18 -1.44 -15.18 28.22
C PHE A 18 -1.88 -16.14 27.11
N LEU A 19 -2.94 -16.92 27.33
CA LEU A 19 -3.48 -17.83 26.31
C LEU A 19 -4.06 -17.04 25.12
N ARG A 20 -4.80 -15.95 25.37
CA ARG A 20 -5.27 -15.04 24.32
C ARG A 20 -4.14 -14.34 23.57
N PHE A 21 -3.03 -14.07 24.25
CA PHE A 21 -1.82 -13.54 23.61
C PHE A 21 -1.16 -14.59 22.71
N SER A 22 -1.03 -15.83 23.19
CA SER A 22 -0.42 -16.94 22.45
C SER A 22 -1.24 -17.39 21.23
N MET A 23 -2.56 -17.19 21.23
CA MET A 23 -3.44 -17.51 20.10
C MET A 23 -3.64 -16.33 19.14
N ASN A 24 -2.92 -15.23 19.31
CA ASN A 24 -3.09 -14.05 18.48
C ASN A 24 -2.14 -14.07 17.29
N THR A 25 -2.66 -14.32 16.08
CA THR A 25 -1.92 -14.27 14.81
C THR A 25 -1.64 -12.86 14.30
N ARG A 26 -1.88 -11.82 15.11
CA ARG A 26 -1.54 -10.44 14.73
C ARG A 26 -0.04 -10.22 14.84
N VAL A 27 0.57 -9.84 13.72
CA VAL A 27 1.91 -9.23 13.69
C VAL A 27 1.84 -7.90 14.43
N ARG A 28 2.58 -7.77 15.54
CA ARG A 28 2.56 -6.55 16.37
C ARG A 28 3.85 -5.76 16.27
N THR A 29 4.93 -6.41 15.83
CA THR A 29 6.26 -5.83 15.76
C THR A 29 6.89 -6.10 14.39
N VAL A 30 7.91 -5.31 14.06
CA VAL A 30 8.70 -5.50 12.83
C VAL A 30 9.37 -6.87 12.86
N GLU A 31 9.89 -7.25 14.03
CA GLU A 31 10.58 -8.52 14.24
C GLU A 31 9.66 -9.72 14.02
N ASP A 32 8.38 -9.62 14.39
CA ASP A 32 7.40 -10.68 14.13
C ASP A 32 7.17 -10.86 12.61
N LEU A 33 7.16 -9.75 11.85
CA LEU A 33 6.97 -9.79 10.41
C LEU A 33 8.17 -10.39 9.70
N GLU A 34 9.37 -9.98 10.10
CA GLU A 34 10.63 -10.51 9.55
C GLU A 34 10.77 -12.00 9.84
N ARG A 35 10.47 -12.44 11.08
CA ARG A 35 10.48 -13.88 11.43
C ARG A 35 9.45 -14.68 10.66
N ALA A 36 8.25 -14.14 10.45
CA ALA A 36 7.17 -14.86 9.77
C ALA A 36 7.35 -14.94 8.26
N THR A 37 7.93 -13.91 7.63
CA THR A 37 8.07 -13.83 6.17
C THR A 37 9.46 -14.21 5.67
N GLY A 38 10.48 -14.13 6.52
CA GLY A 38 11.89 -14.23 6.10
C GLY A 38 12.37 -13.06 5.25
N LEU A 39 11.60 -11.97 5.16
CA LEU A 39 11.89 -10.80 4.35
C LEU A 39 12.22 -9.60 5.23
N PRO A 40 13.16 -8.74 4.83
CA PRO A 40 13.47 -7.52 5.56
C PRO A 40 12.31 -6.52 5.47
N VAL A 41 12.04 -5.81 6.55
CA VAL A 41 11.08 -4.70 6.53
C VAL A 41 11.75 -3.44 5.99
N LEU A 42 11.29 -2.97 4.84
CA LEU A 42 11.87 -1.79 4.17
C LEU A 42 11.44 -0.46 4.80
N ALA A 43 10.23 -0.39 5.36
CA ALA A 43 9.72 0.81 6.00
C ALA A 43 8.49 0.51 6.90
N SER A 44 8.27 1.37 7.88
CA SER A 44 7.04 1.43 8.68
C SER A 44 6.35 2.79 8.49
N PHE A 45 5.04 2.79 8.27
CA PHE A 45 4.27 4.00 8.03
C PHE A 45 3.36 4.32 9.22
N PRO A 46 3.15 5.60 9.55
CA PRO A 46 2.11 5.97 10.48
C PRO A 46 0.74 5.60 9.90
N ARG A 47 -0.23 5.32 10.77
CA ARG A 47 -1.59 5.09 10.34
C ARG A 47 -2.15 6.38 9.74
N ILE A 48 -2.50 6.33 8.45
CA ILE A 48 -3.14 7.45 7.77
C ILE A 48 -4.61 7.52 8.22
N GLY A 49 -5.10 8.75 8.45
CA GLY A 49 -6.51 8.99 8.75
C GLY A 49 -7.44 8.51 7.64
N ALA A 50 -8.69 8.21 7.99
CA ALA A 50 -9.69 7.74 7.03
C ALA A 50 -9.83 8.73 5.86
N GLY A 51 -9.86 8.21 4.63
CA GLY A 51 -10.07 8.99 3.41
C GLY A 51 -8.80 9.58 2.78
N SER A 52 -7.65 9.59 3.44
CA SER A 52 -6.39 10.02 2.83
C SER A 52 -5.55 8.81 2.38
N ARG A 53 -5.08 8.85 1.12
CA ARG A 53 -4.08 7.93 0.58
C ARG A 53 -2.70 8.57 0.45
N ARG A 54 -2.53 9.80 0.95
CA ARG A 54 -1.29 10.55 0.83
C ARG A 54 -0.40 10.28 2.04
N LEU A 55 0.66 9.51 1.82
CA LEU A 55 1.72 9.34 2.81
C LEU A 55 2.57 10.61 2.92
N PRO A 56 3.16 10.89 4.10
CA PRO A 56 4.15 11.95 4.25
C PRO A 56 5.32 11.76 3.29
N LEU A 57 5.82 12.87 2.74
CA LEU A 57 6.86 12.86 1.71
C LEU A 57 8.20 12.31 2.22
N GLU A 58 8.51 12.57 3.49
CA GLU A 58 9.67 11.99 4.17
C GLU A 58 9.59 10.46 4.17
N THR A 59 8.44 9.89 4.56
CA THR A 59 8.26 8.44 4.62
C THR A 59 8.35 7.79 3.23
N ALA A 60 7.83 8.44 2.19
CA ALA A 60 8.00 8.01 0.81
C ALA A 60 9.49 7.97 0.40
N SER A 61 10.26 8.96 0.84
CA SER A 61 11.68 9.10 0.52
C SER A 61 12.55 8.08 1.25
N TYR A 62 12.19 7.74 2.50
CA TYR A 62 12.79 6.62 3.23
C TYR A 62 12.55 5.29 2.50
N LEU A 63 11.30 4.98 2.13
CA LEU A 63 10.99 3.74 1.43
C LEU A 63 11.73 3.62 0.10
N ARG A 64 11.76 4.69 -0.72
CA ARG A 64 12.52 4.71 -1.98
C ARG A 64 13.99 4.42 -1.76
N THR A 65 14.59 5.02 -0.73
CA THR A 65 16.01 4.82 -0.39
C THR A 65 16.28 3.39 0.08
N ALA A 66 15.39 2.83 0.92
CA ALA A 66 15.48 1.44 1.35
C ALA A 66 15.40 0.47 0.17
N ILE A 67 14.49 0.69 -0.78
CA ILE A 67 14.41 -0.10 -2.03
C ILE A 67 15.71 0.02 -2.82
N ALA A 68 16.25 1.24 -3.01
CA ALA A 68 17.48 1.45 -3.77
C ALA A 68 18.68 0.72 -3.14
N ILE A 69 18.79 0.71 -1.81
CA ILE A 69 19.83 -0.03 -1.07
C ILE A 69 19.62 -1.53 -1.23
N ALA A 70 18.40 -2.03 -0.97
CA ALA A 70 18.08 -3.45 -1.05
C ALA A 70 18.26 -4.04 -2.46
N THR A 71 18.20 -3.19 -3.49
CA THR A 71 18.27 -3.60 -4.90
C THR A 71 19.48 -3.03 -5.64
N ALA A 72 20.51 -2.57 -4.94
CA ALA A 72 21.68 -1.88 -5.52
C ALA A 72 22.36 -2.64 -6.68
N ASN A 73 22.35 -3.97 -6.63
CA ASN A 73 22.96 -4.83 -7.65
C ASN A 73 22.08 -5.02 -8.90
N VAL A 74 20.76 -4.86 -8.80
CA VAL A 74 19.80 -5.17 -9.88
C VAL A 74 19.22 -3.89 -10.49
N GLN A 75 18.97 -2.86 -9.67
CA GLN A 75 18.38 -1.58 -10.08
C GLN A 75 17.10 -1.75 -10.91
N PRO A 76 16.03 -2.32 -10.32
CA PRO A 76 14.82 -2.66 -11.04
C PRO A 76 14.14 -1.44 -11.63
N LYS A 77 13.72 -1.54 -12.90
CA LYS A 77 12.90 -0.53 -13.58
C LYS A 77 11.40 -0.68 -13.29
N ILE A 78 10.99 -1.84 -12.79
CA ILE A 78 9.59 -2.20 -12.52
C ILE A 78 9.49 -2.61 -11.06
N LEU A 79 8.56 -1.99 -10.34
CA LEU A 79 8.25 -2.29 -8.94
C LEU A 79 6.77 -2.63 -8.83
N LEU A 80 6.48 -3.85 -8.35
CA LEU A 80 5.12 -4.27 -8.02
C LEU A 80 4.82 -3.97 -6.55
N VAL A 81 3.72 -3.27 -6.29
CA VAL A 81 3.22 -3.04 -4.93
C VAL A 81 1.94 -3.83 -4.72
N THR A 82 1.94 -4.74 -3.74
CA THR A 82 0.81 -5.59 -3.39
C THR A 82 0.63 -5.69 -1.88
N SER A 83 -0.48 -6.26 -1.42
CA SER A 83 -0.76 -6.49 -0.01
C SER A 83 -1.52 -7.79 0.21
N ALA A 84 -1.48 -8.32 1.43
CA ALA A 84 -2.18 -9.55 1.79
C ALA A 84 -3.70 -9.35 1.79
N ASN A 85 -4.18 -8.17 2.20
CA ASN A 85 -5.61 -7.85 2.25
C ASN A 85 -5.94 -6.58 1.47
N ALA A 86 -7.23 -6.41 1.18
CA ALA A 86 -7.76 -5.14 0.73
C ALA A 86 -7.63 -4.08 1.84
N ALA A 87 -7.44 -2.81 1.44
CA ALA A 87 -7.29 -1.67 2.35
C ALA A 87 -6.02 -1.64 3.24
N ASP A 88 -5.03 -2.50 3.00
CA ASP A 88 -3.71 -2.47 3.68
C ASP A 88 -2.80 -1.28 3.25
N GLY A 89 -3.29 -0.37 2.39
CA GLY A 89 -2.55 0.82 1.98
C GLY A 89 -1.65 0.65 0.75
N LYS A 90 -1.74 -0.47 0.02
CA LYS A 90 -0.96 -0.73 -1.22
C LYS A 90 -0.96 0.44 -2.21
N SER A 91 -2.13 1.02 -2.50
CA SER A 91 -2.25 2.14 -3.44
C SER A 91 -1.63 3.42 -2.88
N SER A 92 -1.73 3.65 -1.57
CA SER A 92 -1.07 4.77 -0.89
C SER A 92 0.45 4.68 -0.99
N VAL A 93 1.01 3.48 -0.78
CA VAL A 93 2.43 3.19 -0.94
C VAL A 93 2.87 3.38 -2.41
N ALA A 94 2.09 2.89 -3.36
CA ALA A 94 2.38 3.05 -4.79
C ALA A 94 2.41 4.52 -5.23
N ILE A 95 1.41 5.32 -4.83
CA ILE A 95 1.37 6.77 -5.09
C ILE A 95 2.57 7.48 -4.45
N ALA A 96 2.90 7.12 -3.21
CA ALA A 96 4.02 7.72 -2.49
C ALA A 96 5.37 7.43 -3.17
N LEU A 97 5.60 6.18 -3.57
CA LEU A 97 6.79 5.78 -4.32
C LEU A 97 6.88 6.51 -5.66
N ALA A 98 5.79 6.54 -6.43
CA ALA A 98 5.76 7.25 -7.70
C ALA A 98 6.11 8.74 -7.54
N THR A 99 5.53 9.37 -6.52
CA THR A 99 5.83 10.77 -6.15
C THR A 99 7.30 10.93 -5.76
N SER A 100 7.87 10.01 -4.96
CA SER A 100 9.26 10.09 -4.51
C SER A 100 10.26 9.94 -5.67
N PHE A 101 10.02 9.00 -6.59
CA PHE A 101 10.86 8.84 -7.78
C PHE A 101 10.76 10.03 -8.72
N ALA A 102 9.55 10.55 -8.96
CA ALA A 102 9.32 11.74 -9.77
C ALA A 102 10.03 12.99 -9.20
N ARG A 103 10.04 13.15 -7.87
CA ARG A 103 10.80 14.22 -7.19
C ARG A 103 12.31 14.14 -7.44
N GLN A 104 12.85 12.96 -7.69
CA GLN A 104 14.25 12.77 -8.10
C GLN A 104 14.46 12.86 -9.60
N ARG A 105 13.49 13.42 -10.34
CA ARG A 105 13.52 13.57 -11.81
C ARG A 105 13.59 12.22 -12.54
N SER A 106 13.20 11.12 -11.89
CA SER A 106 13.04 9.84 -12.58
C SER A 106 11.78 9.86 -13.43
N ARG A 107 11.88 9.42 -14.69
CA ARG A 107 10.71 9.18 -15.54
C ARG A 107 9.89 8.06 -14.90
N THR A 108 8.73 8.41 -14.38
CA THR A 108 7.94 7.53 -13.50
C THR A 108 6.56 7.34 -14.09
N LEU A 109 6.17 6.08 -14.28
CA LEU A 109 4.82 5.66 -14.66
C LEU A 109 4.22 4.86 -13.51
N LEU A 110 3.05 5.27 -13.04
CA LEU A 110 2.24 4.54 -12.08
C LEU A 110 1.09 3.85 -12.79
N LEU A 111 1.11 2.52 -12.77
CA LEU A 111 0.13 1.66 -13.42
C LEU A 111 -0.84 1.07 -12.39
N ASP A 112 -2.14 1.28 -12.54
CA ASP A 112 -3.14 0.58 -11.73
C ASP A 112 -3.49 -0.76 -12.40
N LEU A 113 -3.23 -1.84 -11.68
CA LEU A 113 -3.55 -3.21 -12.11
C LEU A 113 -4.67 -3.83 -11.25
N ASP A 114 -5.26 -3.07 -10.32
CA ASP A 114 -6.43 -3.51 -9.57
C ASP A 114 -7.69 -3.23 -10.40
N LEU A 115 -8.11 -4.21 -11.21
CA LEU A 115 -9.31 -4.10 -12.04
C LEU A 115 -10.61 -4.28 -11.24
N ARG A 116 -10.53 -4.78 -10.00
CA ARG A 116 -11.71 -5.10 -9.18
C ARG A 116 -12.16 -3.92 -8.35
N ARG A 117 -11.21 -3.20 -7.75
CA ARG A 117 -11.47 -2.02 -6.90
C ARG A 117 -10.45 -0.93 -7.23
N PRO A 118 -10.51 -0.37 -8.45
CA PRO A 118 -9.55 0.62 -8.89
C PRO A 118 -9.75 1.92 -8.12
N VAL A 119 -8.65 2.57 -7.75
CA VAL A 119 -8.70 3.78 -6.92
C VAL A 119 -7.93 4.95 -7.54
N LEU A 120 -6.95 4.68 -8.41
CA LEU A 120 -6.11 5.74 -8.96
C LEU A 120 -6.91 6.72 -9.83
N GLY A 121 -7.94 6.24 -10.54
CA GLY A 121 -8.85 7.09 -11.30
C GLY A 121 -9.44 8.21 -10.44
N SER A 122 -10.05 7.85 -9.30
CA SER A 122 -10.62 8.84 -8.37
C SER A 122 -9.56 9.71 -7.68
N GLU A 123 -8.39 9.16 -7.36
CA GLU A 123 -7.31 9.88 -6.67
C GLU A 123 -6.70 11.02 -7.49
N PHE A 124 -6.73 10.90 -8.82
CA PHE A 124 -6.18 11.89 -9.75
C PHE A 124 -7.23 12.60 -10.60
N GLY A 125 -8.53 12.38 -10.33
CA GLY A 125 -9.62 13.00 -11.12
C GLY A 125 -9.71 12.49 -12.56
N LEU A 126 -9.22 11.27 -12.81
CA LEU A 126 -9.14 10.60 -14.11
C LEU A 126 -10.34 9.68 -14.39
N SER A 127 -11.44 9.79 -13.63
CA SER A 127 -12.66 8.99 -13.82
C SER A 127 -13.52 9.45 -15.00
N ARG A 128 -12.97 10.22 -15.94
CA ARG A 128 -13.72 10.76 -17.08
C ARG A 128 -13.69 9.78 -18.25
N TYR A 129 -14.81 9.71 -18.98
CA TYR A 129 -14.90 8.97 -20.24
C TYR A 129 -13.84 9.47 -21.24
N GLY A 130 -13.14 8.54 -21.90
CA GLY A 130 -12.07 8.84 -22.86
C GLY A 130 -10.67 8.99 -22.27
N THR A 131 -10.51 8.88 -20.95
CA THR A 131 -9.16 8.77 -20.35
C THR A 131 -8.55 7.41 -20.71
N PRO A 132 -7.29 7.33 -21.18
CA PRO A 132 -6.63 6.05 -21.46
C PRO A 132 -6.49 5.18 -20.20
N ARG A 133 -6.68 3.86 -20.34
CA ARG A 133 -6.74 2.94 -19.20
C ARG A 133 -5.82 1.73 -19.35
N THR A 134 -5.50 1.12 -18.22
CA THR A 134 -4.75 -0.15 -18.21
C THR A 134 -5.52 -1.26 -18.93
N SER A 135 -6.84 -1.31 -18.79
CA SER A 135 -7.69 -2.29 -19.47
C SER A 135 -7.61 -2.17 -20.99
N ASP A 136 -7.59 -0.94 -21.52
CA ASP A 136 -7.51 -0.69 -22.97
C ASP A 136 -6.22 -1.29 -23.55
N ALA A 137 -5.10 -1.14 -22.83
CA ALA A 137 -3.80 -1.69 -23.23
C ALA A 137 -3.79 -3.22 -23.17
N LEU A 138 -4.46 -3.82 -22.17
CA LEU A 138 -4.56 -5.28 -22.02
C LEU A 138 -5.46 -5.91 -23.09
N GLU A 139 -6.44 -5.17 -23.60
CA GLU A 139 -7.34 -5.59 -24.70
C GLU A 139 -6.66 -5.50 -26.08
N GLY A 140 -5.38 -5.12 -26.14
CA GLY A 140 -4.61 -5.05 -27.38
C GLY A 140 -4.75 -3.73 -28.14
N GLN A 141 -5.28 -2.68 -27.51
CA GLN A 141 -5.21 -1.35 -28.10
C GLN A 141 -3.76 -0.86 -28.08
N HIS A 142 -3.23 -0.52 -29.25
CA HIS A 142 -1.82 -0.16 -29.39
C HIS A 142 -1.51 1.31 -29.05
N ASP A 143 -2.53 2.17 -29.01
CA ASP A 143 -2.41 3.63 -28.82
C ASP A 143 -2.89 4.09 -27.44
N VAL A 144 -2.44 3.41 -26.38
CA VAL A 144 -2.78 3.77 -25.00
C VAL A 144 -1.66 4.61 -24.40
N PHE A 145 -1.88 5.92 -24.37
CA PHE A 145 -0.92 6.87 -23.81
C PHE A 145 -1.22 7.16 -22.34
N PRO A 146 -0.22 7.12 -21.44
CA PRO A 146 -0.47 7.45 -20.05
C PRO A 146 -0.81 8.94 -19.89
N THR A 147 -1.53 9.25 -18.81
CA THR A 147 -1.95 10.63 -18.51
C THR A 147 -1.01 11.25 -17.49
N ALA A 148 -0.44 12.41 -17.80
CA ALA A 148 0.35 13.18 -16.85
C ALA A 148 -0.54 13.70 -15.72
N VAL A 149 -0.13 13.45 -14.48
CA VAL A 149 -0.80 13.92 -13.26
C VAL A 149 0.18 14.71 -12.39
N SER A 150 -0.36 15.43 -11.40
CA SER A 150 0.45 16.13 -10.40
C SER A 150 0.14 15.64 -8.99
N ALA A 151 1.19 15.46 -8.20
CA ALA A 151 1.12 15.13 -6.77
C ALA A 151 2.22 15.87 -6.03
N SER A 152 1.89 16.58 -4.95
CA SER A 152 2.87 17.28 -4.11
C SER A 152 3.86 18.13 -4.92
N SER A 153 3.34 18.87 -5.91
CA SER A 153 4.08 19.76 -6.81
C SER A 153 5.09 19.07 -7.75
N VAL A 154 4.95 17.75 -7.98
CA VAL A 154 5.69 17.05 -9.03
C VAL A 154 4.77 16.34 -10.00
N GLN A 155 5.23 16.21 -11.24
CA GLN A 155 4.51 15.53 -12.31
C GLN A 155 5.07 14.12 -12.55
N PHE A 156 4.17 13.19 -12.81
CA PHE A 156 4.48 11.85 -13.31
C PHE A 156 3.31 11.29 -14.11
N ASP A 157 3.55 10.20 -14.82
CA ASP A 157 2.56 9.58 -15.68
C ASP A 157 1.75 8.54 -14.91
N VAL A 158 0.44 8.49 -15.14
CA VAL A 158 -0.46 7.48 -14.58
C VAL A 158 -1.24 6.81 -15.69
N LEU A 159 -1.37 5.49 -15.60
CA LEU A 159 -2.35 4.74 -16.37
C LEU A 159 -3.31 4.06 -15.37
N PRO A 160 -4.51 4.62 -15.14
CA PRO A 160 -5.45 4.09 -14.18
C PRO A 160 -6.21 2.91 -14.78
N SER A 161 -6.69 2.02 -13.91
CA SER A 161 -7.78 1.11 -14.22
C SER A 161 -9.08 1.88 -13.97
N PHE A 162 -10.06 1.62 -14.82
CA PHE A 162 -11.37 2.26 -14.69
C PHE A 162 -12.32 1.31 -13.99
N SER A 163 -13.01 1.82 -12.96
CA SER A 163 -14.27 1.22 -12.54
C SER A 163 -15.33 1.86 -13.43
N ALA A 164 -16.16 1.07 -14.09
CA ALA A 164 -17.52 1.55 -14.36
C ALA A 164 -18.08 2.07 -13.02
N ALA A 165 -18.86 3.14 -13.07
CA ALA A 165 -19.52 3.74 -11.91
C ALA A 165 -20.17 2.67 -10.99
N PRO A 166 -20.48 2.99 -9.72
CA PRO A 166 -20.94 2.04 -8.70
C PRO A 166 -22.23 1.26 -9.00
N ASP A 167 -22.81 1.38 -10.20
CA ASP A 167 -24.06 0.75 -10.59
C ASP A 167 -23.81 -0.51 -11.44
N ALA A 168 -23.17 -1.50 -10.82
CA ALA A 168 -23.29 -2.89 -11.24
C ALA A 168 -23.75 -3.70 -10.03
N SER A 169 -25.08 -3.79 -9.90
CA SER A 169 -25.87 -4.54 -8.91
C SER A 169 -25.80 -4.08 -7.46
N GLU A 170 -26.55 -3.01 -7.13
CA GLU A 170 -27.74 -3.07 -6.26
C GLU A 170 -28.70 -1.90 -6.56
#